data_AF-A0A0B3BUN9-F1
#
_entry.id   AF-A0A0B3BUN9-F1
#
_cell.length_a   1.000
_cell.length_b   1.000
_cell.length_c   1.000
_cell.angle_alpha   90.00
_cell.angle_beta   90.00
_cell.angle_gamma   90.00
#
_symmetry.space_group_name_H-M   'P 1'
#
loop_
_entity.id
_entity.type
_entity.pdbx_description
1 polymer ?
#
loop_
_entity_poly.entity_id
_entity_poly.type
_entity_poly.pdbx_seq_one_letter_code
_entity_poly.pdbx_strand_id
1 'polypeptide(L)'
;MTDNSPKRASKENNFEEKIGELKEWQENQYNPGYYIGSGRIPKPVKEVKRKPLFLLIIAFFMLLPAIAIIIFDFSIENLFAALFPTLISLVLLYAAVREIIDNWKNKRSRS
;
A
#
# COMPACT_ATOMS: atom_id res chain seq x y z
N MET A 1 -39.96 -0.02 -27.82
CA MET A 1 -39.29 0.27 -26.54
C MET A 1 -38.24 -0.81 -26.33
N THR A 2 -37.01 -0.59 -26.77
CA THR A 2 -35.90 -1.53 -26.57
C THR A 2 -35.19 -1.14 -25.27
N ASP A 3 -35.38 -1.95 -24.24
CA ASP A 3 -34.62 -1.86 -22.98
C ASP A 3 -33.17 -2.31 -23.25
N ASN A 4 -32.32 -1.34 -23.56
CA ASN A 4 -30.88 -1.50 -23.61
C ASN A 4 -30.29 -1.27 -22.21
N SER A 5 -30.34 -2.29 -21.33
CA SER A 5 -29.72 -2.22 -20.00
C SER A 5 -28.59 -3.25 -19.79
N PRO A 6 -27.41 -3.15 -20.45
CA PRO A 6 -26.26 -4.02 -20.17
C PRO A 6 -25.38 -3.54 -19.00
N LYS A 7 -25.84 -2.61 -18.14
CA LYS A 7 -24.99 -1.99 -17.09
C LYS A 7 -25.05 -2.63 -15.70
N ARG A 8 -26.04 -3.49 -15.38
CA ARG A 8 -26.18 -4.11 -14.05
C ARG A 8 -25.35 -5.38 -13.87
N ALA A 9 -25.38 -6.28 -14.87
CA ALA A 9 -24.70 -7.58 -14.79
C ALA A 9 -23.16 -7.49 -14.64
N SER A 10 -22.52 -6.43 -15.14
CA SER A 10 -21.07 -6.25 -15.00
C SER A 10 -20.64 -5.77 -13.60
N LYS A 11 -21.56 -5.16 -12.84
CA LYS A 11 -21.28 -4.66 -11.48
C LYS A 11 -21.44 -5.74 -10.42
N GLU A 12 -22.42 -6.63 -10.57
CA GLU A 12 -22.63 -7.80 -9.69
C GLU A 12 -21.44 -8.76 -9.75
N ASN A 13 -20.99 -9.11 -10.96
CA ASN A 13 -19.81 -9.97 -11.15
C ASN A 13 -18.56 -9.47 -10.40
N ASN A 14 -18.33 -8.14 -10.38
CA ASN A 14 -17.18 -7.54 -9.72
C ASN A 14 -17.31 -7.53 -8.18
N PHE A 15 -18.55 -7.53 -7.67
CA PHE A 15 -18.79 -7.60 -6.23
C PHE A 15 -18.56 -9.01 -5.70
N GLU A 16 -19.13 -10.02 -6.37
CA GLU A 16 -18.98 -11.43 -6.00
C GLU A 16 -17.53 -11.88 -6.07
N GLU A 17 -16.79 -11.47 -7.11
CA GLU A 17 -15.35 -11.71 -7.23
C GLU A 17 -14.57 -11.11 -6.04
N LYS A 18 -14.89 -9.87 -5.64
CA LYS A 18 -14.25 -9.22 -4.48
C LYS A 18 -14.54 -9.94 -3.17
N ILE A 19 -15.75 -10.44 -2.99
CA ILE A 19 -16.14 -11.23 -1.81
C ILE A 19 -15.39 -12.56 -1.81
N GLY A 20 -15.29 -13.24 -2.95
CA GLY A 20 -14.50 -14.46 -3.10
C GLY A 20 -13.02 -14.25 -2.72
N GLU A 21 -12.39 -13.21 -3.26
CA GLU A 21 -11.00 -12.85 -2.91
C GLU A 21 -10.83 -12.52 -1.41
N LEU A 22 -11.81 -11.85 -0.79
CA LEU A 22 -11.76 -11.52 0.64
C LEU A 22 -11.85 -12.79 1.49
N LYS A 23 -12.73 -13.71 1.11
CA LYS A 23 -12.91 -14.99 1.79
C LYS A 23 -11.64 -15.85 1.67
N GLU A 24 -11.06 -15.93 0.47
CA GLU A 24 -9.79 -16.63 0.23
C GLU A 24 -8.67 -16.05 1.10
N TRP A 25 -8.56 -14.72 1.17
CA TRP A 25 -7.58 -14.09 2.03
C TRP A 25 -7.81 -14.43 3.50
N GLN A 26 -9.07 -14.35 3.98
CA GLN A 26 -9.42 -14.63 5.36
C GLN A 26 -9.10 -16.08 5.78
N GLU A 27 -9.34 -17.04 4.90
CA GLU A 27 -9.04 -18.46 5.14
C GLU A 27 -7.54 -18.76 5.19
N ASN A 28 -6.71 -17.94 4.53
CA ASN A 28 -5.27 -18.17 4.40
C ASN A 28 -4.39 -17.17 5.18
N GLN A 29 -4.98 -16.31 6.03
CA GLN A 29 -4.24 -15.24 6.74
C GLN A 29 -3.04 -15.74 7.55
N TYR A 30 -3.16 -16.94 8.12
CA TYR A 30 -2.13 -17.56 8.97
C TYR A 30 -1.31 -18.63 8.25
N ASN A 31 -1.51 -18.82 6.94
CA ASN A 31 -0.76 -19.77 6.12
C ASN A 31 0.21 -19.00 5.20
N PRO A 32 1.40 -18.61 5.67
CA PRO A 32 2.35 -17.87 4.84
C PRO A 32 2.80 -18.69 3.62
N GLY A 33 2.83 -20.02 3.71
CA GLY A 33 3.15 -20.92 2.60
C GLY A 33 2.17 -20.81 1.43
N TYR A 34 0.94 -20.38 1.68
CA TYR A 34 -0.05 -20.12 0.64
C TYR A 34 0.36 -19.00 -0.33
N TYR A 35 1.07 -17.98 0.18
CA TYR A 35 1.49 -16.81 -0.59
C TYR A 35 2.91 -16.93 -1.15
N ILE A 36 3.73 -17.79 -0.56
CA ILE A 36 5.11 -18.01 -0.99
C ILE A 36 5.11 -18.96 -2.20
N GLY A 37 5.68 -18.52 -3.33
CA GLY A 37 5.81 -19.34 -4.54
C GLY A 37 4.56 -19.45 -5.42
N SER A 38 3.38 -19.06 -4.92
CA SER A 38 2.11 -19.07 -5.69
C SER A 38 1.90 -17.82 -6.57
N GLY A 39 2.74 -16.79 -6.41
CA GLY A 39 2.56 -15.49 -7.06
C GLY A 39 1.38 -14.67 -6.49
N ARG A 40 0.67 -15.20 -5.50
CA ARG A 40 -0.47 -14.51 -4.85
C ARG A 40 0.04 -13.54 -3.79
N ILE A 41 -0.53 -12.34 -3.78
CA ILE A 41 -0.20 -11.28 -2.81
C ILE A 41 -1.40 -11.10 -1.88
N PRO A 42 -1.19 -11.06 -0.54
CA PRO A 42 -2.27 -10.78 0.39
C PRO A 42 -3.02 -9.50 0.03
N LYS A 43 -4.36 -9.53 0.11
CA LYS A 43 -5.21 -8.40 -0.29
C LYS A 43 -4.85 -7.08 0.40
N PRO A 44 -4.54 -7.02 1.71
CA PRO A 44 -4.12 -5.77 2.35
C PRO A 44 -2.89 -5.16 1.69
N VAL A 45 -1.91 -6.00 1.31
CA VAL A 45 -0.68 -5.56 0.66
C VAL A 45 -0.97 -5.06 -0.77
N LYS A 46 -1.85 -5.74 -1.50
CA LYS A 46 -2.29 -5.35 -2.86
C LYS A 46 -3.01 -4.01 -2.86
N GLU A 47 -3.83 -3.72 -1.85
CA GLU A 47 -4.59 -2.47 -1.75
C GLU A 47 -3.76 -1.29 -1.27
N VAL A 48 -2.82 -1.50 -0.35
CA VAL A 48 -1.91 -0.44 0.14
C VAL A 48 -1.02 0.08 -1.00
N LYS A 49 -0.52 -0.81 -1.88
CA LYS A 49 0.27 -0.40 -3.06
C LYS A 49 -0.48 0.54 -4.00
N ARG A 50 -1.82 0.45 -4.09
CA ARG A 50 -2.61 1.29 -4.99
C ARG A 50 -2.80 2.73 -4.51
N LYS A 51 -2.38 3.06 -3.28
CA LYS A 51 -2.55 4.39 -2.69
C LYS A 51 -1.20 4.96 -2.26
N PRO A 52 -0.31 5.34 -3.21
CA PRO A 52 1.00 5.87 -2.87
C PRO A 52 0.95 7.14 -2.02
N LEU A 53 -0.11 7.93 -2.15
CA LEU A 53 -0.33 9.13 -1.32
C LEU A 53 -0.50 8.79 0.17
N PHE A 54 -1.09 7.65 0.49
CA PHE A 54 -1.24 7.18 1.88
C PHE A 54 0.11 6.75 2.47
N LEU A 55 0.95 6.06 1.68
CA LEU A 55 2.32 5.71 2.08
C LEU A 55 3.15 6.97 2.38
N LEU A 56 3.00 8.01 1.56
CA LEU A 56 3.71 9.28 1.75
C LEU A 56 3.31 10.00 3.04
N ILE A 57 2.00 10.01 3.36
CA ILE A 57 1.50 10.59 4.62
C ILE A 57 2.10 9.86 5.82
N ILE A 58 2.05 8.52 5.83
CA ILE A 58 2.62 7.73 6.93
C ILE A 58 4.12 7.98 7.09
N ALA A 59 4.87 7.98 5.99
CA ALA A 59 6.31 8.24 6.00
C ALA A 59 6.61 9.62 6.61
N PHE A 60 5.84 10.64 6.24
CA PHE A 60 5.99 11.99 6.77
C PHE A 60 5.73 12.06 8.27
N PHE A 61 4.64 11.46 8.76
CA PHE A 61 4.35 11.42 10.19
C PHE A 61 5.43 10.67 11.00
N MET A 62 6.00 9.61 10.44
CA MET A 62 7.10 8.88 11.07
C MET A 62 8.42 9.68 11.14
N LEU A 63 8.61 10.71 10.32
CA LEU A 63 9.80 11.57 10.37
C LEU A 63 9.71 12.66 11.45
N LEU A 64 8.50 13.03 11.89
CA LEU A 64 8.32 14.13 12.84
C LEU A 64 9.10 13.95 14.15
N PRO A 65 9.10 12.76 14.80
CA PRO A 65 9.89 12.55 16.01
C PRO A 65 11.39 12.71 15.77
N ALA A 66 11.90 12.23 14.64
CA ALA A 66 13.31 12.37 14.28
C ALA A 66 13.69 13.85 14.10
N ILE A 67 12.84 14.64 13.44
CA ILE A 67 13.02 16.09 13.30
C ILE A 67 12.98 16.78 14.67
N ALA A 68 12.04 16.41 15.54
CA ALA A 68 11.93 16.97 16.88
C ALA A 68 13.16 16.69 17.73
N ILE A 69 13.71 15.47 17.67
CA ILE A 69 14.94 15.09 18.38
C ILE A 69 16.12 15.96 17.93
N ILE A 70 16.26 16.19 16.63
CA ILE A 70 17.35 17.02 16.08
C ILE A 70 17.27 18.47 16.58
N ILE A 71 16.06 19.01 16.74
CA ILE A 71 15.84 20.42 17.10
C ILE A 71 15.89 20.64 18.62
N PHE A 72 15.27 19.76 19.41
CA PHE A 72 14.98 20.03 20.82
C PHE A 72 15.83 19.24 21.82
N ASP A 73 16.26 18.03 21.48
CA ASP A 73 16.92 17.14 22.45
C ASP A 73 17.94 16.21 21.77
N PHE A 74 18.98 16.85 21.22
CA PHE A 74 20.04 16.16 20.49
C PHE A 74 20.92 15.36 21.46
N SER A 75 20.64 14.06 21.55
CA SER A 75 21.45 13.10 22.28
C SER A 75 21.69 11.84 21.43
N ILE A 76 22.82 11.18 21.68
CA ILE A 76 23.19 9.95 20.97
C ILE A 76 22.15 8.85 21.23
N GLU A 77 21.64 8.74 22.45
CA GLU A 77 20.61 7.77 22.82
C GLU A 77 19.30 8.00 22.06
N ASN A 78 18.84 9.25 21.97
CA ASN A 78 17.64 9.62 21.21
C ASN A 78 17.83 9.37 19.71
N LEU A 79 19.03 9.61 19.17
CA LEU A 79 19.35 9.29 17.77
C LEU A 79 19.25 7.78 17.49
N PHE A 80 19.77 6.93 18.38
CA PHE A 80 19.63 5.49 18.24
C PHE A 80 18.17 5.04 18.35
N ALA A 81 17.39 5.62 19.25
CA ALA A 81 15.97 5.34 19.39
C ALA A 81 15.17 5.72 18.13
N ALA A 82 15.55 6.82 17.46
CA ALA A 82 14.90 7.27 16.23
C ALA A 82 15.34 6.53 14.96
N LEU A 83 16.43 5.75 15.04
CA LEU A 83 17.09 5.15 13.88
C LEU A 83 16.18 4.16 13.15
N PHE A 84 15.53 3.26 13.90
CA PHE A 84 14.65 2.24 13.31
C PHE A 84 13.37 2.85 12.67
N PRO A 85 12.60 3.72 13.34
CA PRO A 85 11.49 4.43 12.71
C PRO A 85 11.90 5.23 11.47
N THR A 86 13.07 5.88 11.51
CA THR A 86 13.57 6.68 10.39
C THR A 86 13.89 5.79 9.17
N LEU A 87 14.51 4.62 9.40
CA LEU A 87 14.75 3.65 8.32
C LEU A 87 13.45 3.14 7.70
N ILE A 88 12.46 2.80 8.52
CA ILE A 88 11.13 2.39 8.02
C ILE A 88 10.52 3.52 7.18
N SER A 89 10.57 4.77 7.66
CA SER A 89 10.06 5.91 6.93
C SER A 89 10.74 6.08 5.56
N LEU A 90 12.07 5.95 5.49
CA LEU A 90 12.81 6.02 4.22
C LEU A 90 12.39 4.92 3.25
N VAL A 91 12.18 3.70 3.72
CA VAL A 91 11.67 2.59 2.90
C VAL A 91 10.27 2.89 2.36
N LEU A 92 9.38 3.41 3.20
CA LEU A 92 8.02 3.78 2.81
C LEU A 92 8.02 4.94 1.80
N LEU A 93 8.88 5.94 2.00
CA LEU A 93 9.05 7.06 1.09
C LEU A 93 9.53 6.58 -0.28
N TYR A 94 10.55 5.73 -0.32
CA TYR A 94 11.06 5.12 -1.55
C TYR A 94 9.96 4.32 -2.27
N ALA A 95 9.21 3.48 -1.54
CA ALA A 95 8.12 2.71 -2.10
C ALA A 95 7.02 3.60 -2.69
N ALA A 96 6.65 4.69 -1.99
CA ALA A 96 5.67 5.66 -2.46
C ALA A 96 6.12 6.37 -3.74
N VAL A 97 7.35 6.87 -3.77
CA VAL A 97 7.92 7.58 -4.93
C VAL A 97 8.00 6.66 -6.15
N ARG A 98 8.51 5.43 -5.97
CA ARG A 98 8.58 4.44 -7.05
C ARG A 98 7.20 4.18 -7.65
N GLU A 99 6.20 3.95 -6.81
CA GLU A 99 4.83 3.69 -7.25
C GLU A 99 4.21 4.90 -7.98
N ILE A 100 4.49 6.13 -7.55
CA ILE A 100 4.06 7.34 -8.27
C ILE A 100 4.68 7.41 -9.67
N ILE A 101 5.99 7.13 -9.78
CA ILE A 101 6.70 7.13 -11.06
C ILE A 101 6.15 6.06 -12.00
N ASP A 102 5.94 4.84 -11.49
CA ASP A 102 5.41 3.72 -12.29
C ASP A 102 3.99 4.02 -12.79
N ASN A 103 3.14 4.60 -11.94
CA ASN A 103 1.80 5.04 -12.33
C ASN A 103 1.83 6.17 -13.38
N TRP A 104 2.77 7.12 -13.27
CA TRP A 104 2.92 8.18 -14.24
C TRP A 104 3.40 7.67 -15.61
N LYS A 105 4.37 6.74 -15.64
CA LYS A 105 4.85 6.08 -16.86
C LYS A 105 3.73 5.31 -17.57
N ASN A 106 2.95 4.52 -16.82
CA ASN A 106 1.83 3.75 -17.37
C ASN A 106 0.70 4.64 -17.94
N LYS A 107 0.50 5.83 -17.38
CA LYS A 107 -0.47 6.79 -17.90
C LYS A 107 0.00 7.43 -19.20
N ARG A 108 1.30 7.74 -19.31
CA ARG A 108 1.92 8.32 -20.51
C ARG A 108 1.97 7.33 -21.68
N SER A 109 2.17 6.04 -21.44
CA SER A 109 2.20 5.01 -22.50
C SER A 109 0.82 4.64 -23.07
N ARG A 110 -0.26 5.11 -22.45
CA ARG A 110 -1.66 4.88 -22.89
C ARG A 110 -2.29 6.12 -23.53
N SER A 111 -1.55 7.22 -23.61
CA SER A 111 -1.90 8.47 -24.29
C SER A 111 -1.22 8.50 -25.65
#